data_AF-A0A352UM58-F1
#
_entry.id   AF-A0A352UM58-F1
#
_cell.length_a   1.000
_cell.length_b   1.000
_cell.length_c   1.000
_cell.angle_alpha   90.00
_cell.angle_beta   90.00
_cell.angle_gamma   90.00
#
_symmetry.space_group_name_H-M   'P 1'
#
loop_
_entity.id
_entity.type
_entity.pdbx_description
1 polymer ?
#
loop_
_entity_poly.entity_id
_entity_poly.type
_entity_poly.pdbx_seq_one_letter_code
_entity_poly.pdbx_strand_id
1 'polypeptide(L)'
;MVIRRAEDADIGALMGMYRRLYAHLKACGLCYEPDFEQIENALSAQIRARLFCVLVAEGGGGLAGFISAAVSRVERRFKGGLV
;
A
#
# COMPACT_ATOMS: atom_id res chain seq x y z
N MET A 1 3.55 -1.42 19.50
CA MET A 1 3.40 -1.55 18.03
C MET A 1 1.94 -1.89 17.76
N VAL A 2 1.30 -1.16 16.84
CA VAL A 2 -0.12 -1.32 16.50
C VAL A 2 -0.23 -1.59 15.01
N ILE A 3 -1.11 -2.51 14.61
CA ILE A 3 -1.44 -2.75 13.20
C ILE A 3 -2.87 -2.24 12.98
N ARG A 4 -3.05 -1.37 11.98
CA ARG A 4 -4.35 -0.79 11.62
C ARG A 4 -4.52 -0.71 10.12
N ARG A 5 -5.75 -0.45 9.66
CA ARG A 5 -5.98 -0.09 8.26
C ARG A 5 -5.27 1.22 7.93
N ALA A 6 -4.73 1.28 6.72
CA ALA A 6 -4.20 2.51 6.16
C ALA A 6 -5.36 3.50 5.91
N GLU A 7 -5.05 4.78 6.10
CA GLU A 7 -5.93 5.91 5.82
C GLU A 7 -5.25 6.84 4.81
N ASP A 8 -6.00 7.78 4.22
CA ASP A 8 -5.45 8.75 3.27
C ASP A 8 -4.28 9.57 3.89
N ALA A 9 -4.31 9.80 5.20
CA ALA A 9 -3.25 10.47 5.94
C ALA A 9 -1.90 9.70 5.92
N ASP A 10 -1.92 8.39 5.70
CA ASP A 10 -0.72 7.56 5.68
C ASP A 10 0.03 7.63 4.34
N ILE A 11 -0.60 8.16 3.27
CA ILE A 11 -0.03 8.16 1.91
C ILE A 11 1.37 8.78 1.89
N GLY A 12 1.57 9.91 2.57
CA GLY A 12 2.88 10.57 2.61
C GLY A 12 3.97 9.68 3.23
N ALA A 13 3.65 8.98 4.32
CA ALA A 13 4.59 8.07 4.98
C ALA A 13 4.87 6.82 4.14
N LEU A 14 3.84 6.27 3.47
CA LEU A 14 3.97 5.15 2.54
C LEU A 14 4.83 5.51 1.32
N MET A 15 4.63 6.70 0.74
CA MET A 15 5.47 7.22 -0.34
C MET A 15 6.93 7.38 0.10
N GLY A 16 7.16 7.82 1.34
CA GLY A 16 8.50 7.83 1.94
C GLY A 16 9.14 6.44 1.99
N MET A 17 8.37 5.38 2.29
CA MET A 17 8.87 4.00 2.25
C MET A 17 9.21 3.55 0.84
N TYR A 18 8.35 3.82 -0.15
CA TYR A 18 8.62 3.50 -1.55
C TYR A 18 9.89 4.19 -2.06
N ARG A 19 10.09 5.47 -1.75
CA ARG A 19 11.31 6.19 -2.13
C ARG A 19 12.57 5.53 -1.56
N ARG A 20 12.55 5.13 -0.28
CA ARG A 20 13.66 4.40 0.36
C ARG A 20 13.88 3.03 -0.30
N LEU A 21 12.82 2.28 -0.56
CA LEU A 21 12.89 0.99 -1.25
C LEU A 21 13.55 1.13 -2.62
N TYR A 22 13.06 2.04 -3.46
CA TYR A 22 13.59 2.22 -4.80
C TYR A 22 15.01 2.81 -4.80
N ALA A 23 15.37 3.66 -3.84
CA ALA A 23 16.76 4.09 -3.67
C ALA A 23 17.69 2.91 -3.37
N HIS A 24 17.27 1.98 -2.49
CA HIS A 24 18.01 0.74 -2.23
C HIS A 24 18.08 -0.16 -3.47
N LEU A 25 16.97 -0.36 -4.18
CA LEU A 25 16.97 -1.16 -5.41
C LEU A 25 17.86 -0.55 -6.49
N LYS A 26 17.87 0.78 -6.62
CA LYS A 26 18.77 1.52 -7.53
C LYS A 26 20.23 1.24 -7.23
N ALA A 27 20.60 1.30 -5.94
CA ALA A 27 21.95 0.94 -5.50
C ALA A 27 22.31 -0.53 -5.79
N CYS A 28 21.32 -1.42 -5.86
CA CYS A 28 21.48 -2.83 -6.26
C CYS A 28 21.39 -3.07 -7.78
N GLY A 29 21.36 -2.03 -8.61
CA GLY A 29 21.38 -2.15 -10.07
C GLY A 29 20.01 -2.10 -10.76
N LEU A 30 18.96 -1.62 -10.09
CA LEU A 30 17.67 -1.38 -10.75
C LEU A 30 17.85 -0.40 -11.94
N CYS A 31 17.54 -0.89 -13.14
CA CYS A 31 17.83 -0.21 -14.39
C CYS A 31 16.74 0.78 -14.86
N TYR A 32 15.66 0.94 -14.10
CA TYR A 32 14.57 1.88 -14.41
C TYR A 32 14.34 2.87 -13.27
N GLU A 33 13.64 3.96 -13.58
CA GLU A 33 13.14 4.91 -12.60
C GLU A 33 11.68 4.60 -12.28
N PRO A 34 11.31 4.53 -10.98
CA PRO A 34 9.92 4.39 -10.60
C PRO A 34 9.13 5.66 -10.93
N ASP A 35 7.92 5.49 -11.45
CA ASP A 35 6.93 6.57 -11.54
C ASP A 35 6.23 6.73 -10.18
N PHE A 36 6.72 7.68 -9.39
CA PHE A 36 6.17 7.93 -8.05
C PHE A 36 4.76 8.53 -8.08
N GLU A 37 4.37 9.24 -9.15
CA GLU A 37 3.01 9.74 -9.29
C GLU A 37 2.05 8.58 -9.52
N GLN A 38 2.42 7.64 -10.38
CA GLN A 38 1.65 6.42 -10.60
C GLN A 38 1.55 5.55 -9.34
N ILE A 39 2.63 5.44 -8.56
CA ILE A 39 2.63 4.71 -7.29
C ILE A 39 1.68 5.37 -6.28
N GLU A 40 1.73 6.70 -6.14
CA GLU A 40 0.86 7.45 -5.23
C GLU A 40 -0.62 7.28 -5.62
N ASN A 41 -0.92 7.42 -6.90
CA ASN A 41 -2.27 7.21 -7.45
C ASN A 41 -2.76 5.77 -7.19
N ALA A 42 -1.90 4.78 -7.38
CA ALA A 42 -2.24 3.38 -7.10
C ALA A 42 -2.50 3.14 -5.61
N LEU A 43 -1.67 3.67 -4.71
CA LEU A 43 -1.87 3.55 -3.26
C LEU A 43 -3.17 4.20 -2.81
N SER A 44 -3.44 5.42 -3.28
CA SER A 44 -4.68 6.14 -2.98
C SER A 44 -5.91 5.33 -3.42
N ALA A 45 -5.86 4.74 -4.62
CA ALA A 45 -6.93 3.86 -5.10
C ALA A 45 -7.08 2.59 -4.24
N GLN A 46 -5.97 1.95 -3.84
CA GLN A 46 -5.99 0.74 -3.01
C GLN A 46 -6.54 1.00 -1.61
N ILE A 47 -6.17 2.11 -0.96
CA ILE A 47 -6.65 2.47 0.37
C ILE A 47 -8.18 2.65 0.37
N ARG A 48 -8.72 3.20 -0.71
CA ARG A 48 -10.15 3.51 -0.84
C ARG A 48 -10.99 2.33 -1.37
N ALA A 49 -10.36 1.37 -2.04
CA ALA A 49 -11.06 0.27 -2.69
C ALA A 49 -11.49 -0.84 -1.71
N ARG A 50 -12.76 -1.25 -1.77
CA ARG A 50 -13.32 -2.32 -0.90
C ARG A 50 -12.69 -3.70 -1.12
N LEU A 51 -12.09 -3.93 -2.30
CA LEU A 51 -11.43 -5.20 -2.65
C LEU A 51 -9.96 -5.27 -2.24
N PHE A 52 -9.43 -4.17 -1.69
CA PHE A 52 -8.07 -4.09 -1.18
C PHE A 52 -8.11 -3.99 0.35
N CYS A 53 -7.07 -4.54 0.97
CA CYS A 53 -6.80 -4.39 2.38
C CYS A 53 -5.35 -3.93 2.51
N VAL A 54 -5.18 -2.64 2.83
CA VAL A 54 -3.87 -2.07 3.13
C VAL A 54 -3.78 -1.92 4.65
N LEU A 55 -2.80 -2.60 5.26
CA LEU A 55 -2.54 -2.52 6.69
C LEU A 55 -1.18 -1.88 6.93
N VAL A 56 -1.12 -0.96 7.89
CA VAL A 56 0.11 -0.29 8.32
C VAL A 56 0.48 -0.73 9.73
N ALA A 57 1.77 -0.89 9.97
CA ALA A 57 2.33 -1.14 11.29
C ALA A 57 2.92 0.16 11.83
N GLU A 58 2.47 0.58 13.01
CA GLU A 58 2.86 1.82 13.66
C GLU A 58 3.65 1.52 14.94
N GLY A 59 4.80 2.18 15.10
CA GLY A 59 5.70 1.98 16.22
C GLY A 59 6.81 3.04 16.26
N GLY A 60 7.21 3.45 17.46
CA GLY A 60 8.34 4.38 17.63
C GLY A 60 8.14 5.79 17.06
N GLY A 61 6.89 6.26 16.96
CA GLY A 61 6.57 7.62 16.48
C GLY A 61 6.32 7.73 14.97
N GLY A 62 6.21 6.60 14.25
CA GLY A 62 5.83 6.60 12.84
C GLY A 62 5.46 5.22 12.30
N LEU A 63 5.24 5.15 10.99
CA LEU A 63 5.00 3.88 10.31
C LEU A 63 6.30 3.08 10.16
N ALA A 64 6.28 1.84 10.62
CA ALA A 64 7.39 0.89 10.52
C ALA A 64 7.32 0.04 9.24
N GLY A 65 6.13 -0.15 8.67
CA GLY A 65 5.93 -0.90 7.43
C GLY A 65 4.46 -1.02 7.06
N PHE A 66 4.18 -1.66 5.93
CA PHE A 66 2.82 -1.93 5.49
C PHE A 66 2.73 -3.23 4.69
N ILE A 67 1.52 -3.76 4.56
CA ILE A 67 1.18 -4.84 3.64
C ILE A 67 -0.07 -4.44 2.85
N SER A 68 -0.09 -4.78 1.56
CA SER A 68 -1.26 -4.63 0.70
C SER A 68 -1.68 -6.01 0.20
N ALA A 69 -2.96 -6.33 0.36
CA ALA A 69 -3.57 -7.54 -0.16
C ALA A 69 -4.81 -7.18 -0.98
N ALA A 70 -5.07 -7.94 -2.04
CA ALA A 70 -6.20 -7.71 -2.94
C ALA A 70 -6.97 -8.99 -3.18
N VAL A 71 -8.30 -8.88 -3.29
CA VAL A 71 -9.14 -10.00 -3.73
C VAL A 71 -9.03 -10.13 -5.24
N SER A 72 -8.30 -11.15 -5.72
CA SER A 72 -8.08 -11.39 -7.15
C SER A 72 -9.27 -12.02 -7.87
N ARG A 73 -10.15 -12.73 -7.14
CA ARG A 73 -11.35 -13.37 -7.68
C ARG A 73 -12.44 -13.47 -6.62
N VAL A 74 -13.66 -13.07 -6.97
CA VAL A 74 -14.86 -13.28 -6.16
C VAL A 74 -15.69 -14.37 -6.82
N GLU A 75 -15.81 -15.54 -6.17
CA GLU A 75 -16.66 -16.60 -6.68
C GLU A 75 -18.14 -16.26 -6.48
N ARG A 76 -18.98 -16.65 -7.45
CA ARG A 76 -20.43 -16.32 -7.48
C ARG A 76 -21.22 -16.83 -6.27
N ARG A 77 -20.64 -17.70 -5.43
CA ARG A 77 -21.25 -18.20 -4.19
C ARG A 77 -21.39 -17.13 -3.09
N PHE A 78 -20.72 -15.98 -3.22
CA PHE A 78 -20.73 -14.89 -2.24
C PHE A 78 -21.67 -13.71 -2.58
N LYS A 79 -22.65 -13.88 -3.49
CA LYS A 79 -23.58 -12.82 -3.94
C LYS A 79 -24.52 -12.26 -2.86
N GLY A 80 -24.42 -12.70 -1.60
CA GLY A 80 -25.36 -12.36 -0.52
C GLY A 80 -25.01 -11.16 0.36
N GLY A 81 -24.02 -10.31 0.04
CA GLY A 81 -23.72 -9.19 0.93
C GLY A 81 -22.54 -8.30 0.55
N LEU A 82 -22.53 -7.76 -0.67
CA LEU A 82 -21.70 -6.61 -1.04
C LEU A 82 -22.43 -5.82 -2.14
N VAL A 83 -23.63 -5.34 -1.83
CA VAL A 83 -24.28 -4.24 -2.55
C VAL A 83 -24.42 -3.11 -1.55
#